data_AF-A0A373LD26-F1
#
_entry.id   AF-A0A373LD26-F1
#
_cell.length_a   1.000
_cell.length_b   1.000
_cell.length_c   1.000
_cell.angle_alpha   90.00
_cell.angle_beta   90.00
_cell.angle_gamma   90.00
#
_symmetry.space_group_name_H-M   'P 1'
#
loop_
_entity.id
_entity.type
_entity.pdbx_description
1 polymer ?
#
loop_
_entity_poly.entity_id
_entity_poly.type
_entity_poly.pdbx_seq_one_letter_code
_entity_poly.pdbx_strand_id
1 'polypeptide(L)' 'MCMFCKCDTVKQSTTTHVVNYKNSIIVIKNVPCEECEQCGEKYYTDEVAEQLEKMVNLAKQMMQEIAVLDYSKVA' A
#
# COMPACT_ATOMS: atom_id res chain seq x y z
N MET A 1 16.55 -4.95 -15.12
CA MET A 1 16.87 -3.58 -15.55
C MET A 1 15.82 -2.57 -15.07
N CYS A 2 16.22 -1.59 -14.26
CA CYS A 2 15.43 -0.45 -13.84
C CYS A 2 15.13 0.48 -15.03
N MET A 3 13.87 0.88 -15.18
CA MET A 3 13.42 1.71 -16.32
C MET A 3 13.91 3.17 -16.27
N PHE A 4 14.31 3.66 -15.10
CA PHE A 4 14.72 5.06 -14.91
C PHE A 4 16.23 5.26 -15.00
N CYS A 5 17.00 4.47 -14.24
CA CYS A 5 18.45 4.61 -14.17
C CYS A 5 19.22 3.54 -14.96
N LYS A 6 18.51 2.60 -15.60
CA LYS A 6 19.09 1.46 -16.35
C LYS A 6 19.99 0.54 -15.53
N CYS A 7 19.97 0.64 -14.21
CA CYS A 7 20.67 -0.29 -13.33
C CYS A 7 20.04 -1.69 -13.44
N ASP A 8 20.84 -2.74 -13.52
CA ASP A 8 20.34 -4.11 -13.62
C ASP A 8 20.09 -4.79 -12.28
N THR A 9 20.52 -4.17 -11.18
CA THR A 9 20.34 -4.74 -9.85
C THR A 9 19.16 -4.11 -9.11
N VAL A 10 18.36 -5.00 -8.53
CA VAL A 10 17.26 -4.69 -7.63
C VAL A 10 17.42 -5.57 -6.39
N LYS A 11 17.01 -5.07 -5.23
CA LYS A 11 17.00 -5.79 -3.96
C LYS A 11 15.56 -5.97 -3.48
N GLN A 12 15.28 -7.06 -2.78
CA GLN A 12 14.01 -7.21 -2.09
C GLN A 12 13.96 -6.25 -0.89
N SER A 13 12.86 -5.52 -0.77
CA SER A 13 12.62 -4.53 0.27
C SER A 13 11.14 -4.51 0.63
N THR A 14 10.78 -3.67 1.60
CA THR A 14 9.38 -3.38 1.89
C THR A 14 9.15 -1.87 1.86
N THR A 15 7.95 -1.48 1.46
CA THR A 15 7.56 -0.07 1.39
C THR A 15 6.18 0.16 2.00
N THR A 16 5.87 1.42 2.28
CA THR A 16 4.52 1.84 2.64
C THR A 16 3.82 2.31 1.38
N HIS A 17 2.68 1.73 1.05
CA HIS A 17 1.81 2.14 -0.04
C HIS A 17 0.68 2.99 0.51
N VAL A 18 0.55 4.22 0.01
CA VAL A 18 -0.45 5.18 0.46
C VAL A 18 -1.41 5.46 -0.68
N VAL A 19 -2.70 5.23 -0.43
CA VAL A 19 -3.77 5.50 -1.40
C VAL A 19 -4.64 6.62 -0.87
N ASN A 20 -4.76 7.69 -1.64
CA ASN A 20 -5.75 8.74 -1.40
C ASN A 20 -7.05 8.33 -2.09
N TYR A 21 -8.12 8.16 -1.33
CA TYR A 21 -9.44 7.81 -1.84
C TYR A 21 -10.51 8.73 -1.24
N LYS A 22 -11.07 9.62 -2.08
CA LYS A 22 -11.98 10.69 -1.65
C LYS A 22 -11.34 11.51 -0.51
N ASN A 23 -11.97 11.54 0.67
CA ASN A 23 -11.48 12.22 1.88
C ASN A 23 -10.73 11.28 2.84
N SER A 24 -10.41 10.06 2.42
CA SER A 24 -9.74 9.05 3.25
C SER A 24 -8.36 8.70 2.71
N ILE A 25 -7.46 8.36 3.63
CA ILE A 25 -6.10 7.89 3.32
C ILE A 25 -5.99 6.45 3.79
N ILE A 26 -5.69 5.54 2.87
CA ILE A 26 -5.38 4.13 3.17
C ILE A 26 -3.86 4.00 3.21
N VAL A 27 -3.33 3.53 4.33
CA VAL A 27 -1.89 3.31 4.51
C VAL A 27 -1.63 1.82 4.70
N ILE A 28 -0.99 1.20 3.72
CA ILE A 28 -0.60 -0.21 3.75
C ILE A 28 0.90 -0.27 4.00
N LYS A 29 1.31 -0.77 5.16
CA LYS A 29 2.73 -0.87 5.56
C LYS A 29 3.30 -2.23 5.19
N ASN A 30 4.63 -2.30 5.11
CA ASN A 30 5.39 -3.53 4.89
C ASN A 30 5.02 -4.26 3.58
N VAL A 31 4.67 -3.51 2.55
CA VAL A 31 4.35 -4.07 1.23
C VAL A 31 5.65 -4.55 0.58
N PRO A 32 5.78 -5.84 0.24
CA PRO A 32 6.98 -6.35 -0.42
C PRO A 32 7.16 -5.69 -1.78
N CYS A 33 8.38 -5.27 -2.09
CA CYS A 33 8.72 -4.67 -3.37
C CYS A 33 10.18 -4.94 -3.75
N GLU A 34 10.50 -4.79 -5.02
CA GLU A 34 11.87 -4.75 -5.50
C GLU A 34 12.32 -3.29 -5.59
N GLU A 35 13.37 -2.94 -4.86
CA GLU A 35 13.93 -1.59 -4.86
C GLU A 35 15.21 -1.56 -5.70
N CYS A 36 15.31 -0.64 -6.64
CA CYS A 36 16.54 -0.41 -7.38
C CYS A 36 17.63 0.10 -6.43
N GLU A 37 18.79 -0.55 -6.44
CA GLU A 37 19.87 -0.21 -5.51
C GLU A 37 20.51 1.15 -5.78
N GLN A 38 20.37 1.70 -6.99
CA GLN A 38 20.98 2.97 -7.40
C GLN A 38 20.06 4.17 -7.19
N CYS A 39 18.82 4.09 -7.70
CA CYS A 39 17.88 5.22 -7.65
C CYS A 39 16.77 5.08 -6.61
N GLY A 40 16.65 3.92 -5.95
CA GLY A 40 15.60 3.66 -4.96
C GLY A 40 14.20 3.46 -5.55
N GLU A 41 14.10 3.28 -6.87
CA GLU A 41 12.81 3.06 -7.53
C GLU A 41 12.21 1.72 -7.12
N LYS A 42 10.91 1.72 -6.83
CA LYS A 42 10.22 0.55 -6.30
C LYS A 42 9.33 -0.08 -7.35
N TYR A 43 9.46 -1.40 -7.48
CA TYR A 43 8.70 -2.22 -8.38
C TYR A 43 7.88 -3.23 -7.58
N TYR A 44 6.65 -3.47 -8.02
CA TYR A 44 5.79 -4.49 -7.48
C TYR A 44 5.65 -5.60 -8.50
N THR A 45 5.64 -6.85 -8.04
CA THR A 45 5.26 -7.98 -8.89
C THR A 45 3.75 -7.95 -9.14
N ASP A 46 3.30 -8.62 -10.19
CA ASP A 46 1.86 -8.71 -10.52
C ASP A 46 1.04 -9.28 -9.34
N GLU A 47 1.58 -10.29 -8.64
CA GLU A 47 0.94 -10.87 -7.46
C GLU A 47 0.75 -9.84 -6.33
N VAL A 48 1.79 -9.05 -6.04
CA VAL A 48 1.72 -8.02 -4.98
C VAL A 48 0.76 -6.90 -5.39
N ALA A 49 0.76 -6.50 -6.66
CA ALA A 49 -0.17 -5.50 -7.18
C ALA A 49 -1.63 -5.97 -7.07
N GLU A 50 -1.93 -7.24 -7.41
CA GLU A 50 -3.26 -7.81 -7.26
C GLU A 50 -3.70 -7.87 -5.78
N GLN A 51 -2.79 -8.24 -4.88
CA GLN A 51 -3.06 -8.23 -3.43
C GLN A 51 -3.31 -6.82 -2.90
N LEU A 52 -2.54 -5.82 -3.35
CA LEU A 52 -2.75 -4.41 -3.01
C LEU A 52 -4.14 -3.95 -3.46
N GLU A 53 -4.55 -4.28 -4.68
CA GLU A 53 -5.88 -3.92 -5.18
C GLU A 53 -6.99 -4.54 -4.33
N LYS A 54 -6.87 -5.83 -3.99
CA LYS A 54 -7.82 -6.51 -3.08
C LYS A 54 -7.88 -5.84 -1.72
N MET A 55 -6.74 -5.54 -1.10
CA MET A 55 -6.67 -4.86 0.21
C MET A 55 -7.30 -3.46 0.16
N VAL A 56 -7.01 -2.69 -0.89
CA VAL A 56 -7.59 -1.36 -1.09
C VAL A 56 -9.11 -1.45 -1.30
N ASN A 57 -9.59 -2.42 -2.08
CA ASN A 57 -11.03 -2.58 -2.32
C ASN A 57 -11.78 -3.06 -1.06
N LEU A 58 -11.20 -3.98 -0.28
CA LEU A 58 -11.72 -4.36 1.03
C LEU A 58 -11.75 -3.16 1.97
N ALA A 59 -10.67 -2.38 2.04
CA ALA A 59 -10.62 -1.17 2.85
C ALA A 59 -11.68 -0.15 2.43
N LYS A 60 -11.95 0.02 1.13
CA LYS A 60 -13.03 0.87 0.61
C LYS A 60 -14.42 0.36 1.00
N GLN A 61 -14.64 -0.95 1.03
CA GLN A 61 -15.92 -1.56 1.45
C GLN A 61 -16.15 -1.47 2.96
N MET A 62 -15.08 -1.62 3.74
CA MET A 62 -15.10 -1.53 5.21
C MET A 62 -15.13 -0.09 5.71
N MET A 63 -14.75 0.88 4.88
CA MET A 63 -14.87 2.30 5.17
C MET A 63 -16.33 2.76 5.09
N GLN A 64 -17.15 2.27 6.03
CA GLN A 64 -18.19 3.10 6.60
C GLN A 64 -17.48 4.08 7.56
N GLU A 65 -17.29 5.30 7.07
CA GLU A 65 -16.77 6.50 7.75
C GLU A 65 -16.80 6.41 9.30
N ILE A 66 -15.69 6.07 9.98
CA ILE A 66 -15.52 6.15 11.47
C ILE A 66 -16.68 5.61 12.34
N ALA A 67 -16.49 4.48 13.03
CA ALA A 67 -17.38 4.06 14.13
C ALA A 67 -16.95 4.69 15.47
N VAL A 68 -17.69 5.70 15.95
CA VAL A 68 -17.55 6.25 17.31
C VAL A 68 -18.64 5.64 18.19
N LEU A 69 -18.24 4.90 19.22
CA LEU A 69 -19.13 4.27 20.19
C LEU A 69 -18.92 4.93 21.55
N ASP A 70 -20.00 5.41 22.17
CA ASP A 70 -20.00 6.01 23.49
C ASP A 70 -20.37 4.95 24.54
N TYR A 71 -19.46 4.68 25.48
CA TYR A 71 -19.64 3.61 26.46
C TYR A 71 -20.92 3.82 27.31
N SER A 72 -21.28 5.05 27.65
CA SER A 72 -22.45 5.34 28.49
C SER A 72 -23.79 5.27 27.76
N LYS A 73 -23.79 5.16 26.42
CA LYS A 73 -25.02 5.03 25.61
C LYS A 73 -25.23 3.61 25.07
N VAL A 74 -24.22 2.75 25.19
CA VAL A 74 -24.22 1.38 24.67
C VAL A 74 -24.20 0.36 25.83
N ALA A 75 -23.60 0.71 26.97
CA ALA A 75 -23.69 -0.06 28.21
C ALA A 75 -24.98 0.23 29.00
#